data_AF-A0A7S0LL39-F1
#
_entry.id   AF-A0A7S0LL39-F1
#
_cell.length_a   1.000
_cell.length_b   1.000
_cell.length_c   1.000
_cell.angle_alpha   90.00
_cell.angle_beta   90.00
_cell.angle_gamma   90.00
#
_symmetry.space_group_name_H-M   'P 1'
#
loop_
_entity.id
_entity.type
_entity.pdbx_description
1 polymer ?
#
loop_
_entity_poly.entity_id
_entity_poly.type
_entity_poly.pdbx_seq_one_letter_code
_entity_poly.pdbx_strand_id
1 'polypeptide(L)'
;SIADADHHVSIYPPTSTQSILLFDNHSTMRSFLFLATACLMAALAAPAHGATEGAARFNLFASLDSAMTVPTAVTNEGNGGFLFTYTPSSRLLKWWGVYAGTGTVTAGHIHGPASVGRTAGVQVNLNVVGNTPSSGNTTLTATQAADLLAGKYYVNLHSSANPSGTTRGQIHIAGGQSFRLLASNEVPPVTTGVARTGYAQADLSASGSFSYTVTTTSLLAQSAVTGLHLHGPANTSANAGVIQSLTVWSEASNMSTGSHQLSASNAAHVADGKTYFNLHTSAVTSGALRGNLLATVTFVAQLSPEFETTAPTGVTASMRGVGMVNLYPTSKMVRITLHTTSGTMTGQTGENCHLHEGAAGTDGSVAAVICTGCNGASFTVTASLTDSQITKLNNGEMYFNCHNSANAGGFMRGQAYPVQSAQGSTSGAANVAANAPFAVFLAVAATLLSRRV
;
A
#
# COMPACT_ATOMS: atom_id res chain seq x y z
N SER A 1 108.38 28.85 15.61
CA SER A 1 107.79 27.59 16.07
C SER A 1 106.43 27.87 16.68
N ILE A 2 105.41 27.12 16.22
CA ILE A 2 104.41 26.35 17.00
C ILE A 2 103.64 27.12 18.09
N ALA A 3 102.35 26.95 18.33
CA ALA A 3 101.12 26.41 17.72
C ALA A 3 100.05 26.68 18.81
N ASP A 4 98.78 26.85 18.44
CA ASP A 4 97.63 27.07 19.34
C ASP A 4 96.35 26.81 18.51
N ALA A 5 95.15 26.50 18.99
CA ALA A 5 94.56 25.92 20.20
C ALA A 5 93.04 25.77 19.93
N ASP A 6 92.35 25.06 20.82
CA ASP A 6 90.93 25.19 21.25
C ASP A 6 89.72 24.68 20.43
N HIS A 7 89.16 23.57 20.97
CA HIS A 7 87.85 23.37 21.62
C HIS A 7 86.46 23.67 20.98
N HIS A 8 85.58 22.66 21.17
CA HIS A 8 84.10 22.61 21.26
C HIS A 8 83.18 22.40 20.00
N VAL A 9 82.60 21.18 19.98
CA VAL A 9 81.17 20.79 19.81
C VAL A 9 80.34 21.31 18.60
N SER A 10 80.12 20.36 17.67
CA SER A 10 78.87 19.94 17.02
C SER A 10 78.10 20.88 16.05
N ILE A 11 77.54 20.26 14.99
CA ILE A 11 76.33 20.62 14.19
C ILE A 11 76.56 21.35 12.81
N TYR A 12 76.29 20.59 11.72
CA TYR A 12 75.72 20.95 10.38
C TYR A 12 76.58 21.75 9.35
N PRO A 13 76.04 22.08 8.14
CA PRO A 13 76.06 21.42 6.80
C PRO A 13 76.92 22.30 5.82
N PRO A 14 76.60 22.72 4.56
CA PRO A 14 75.84 22.21 3.40
C PRO A 14 76.66 22.24 2.06
N THR A 15 75.98 22.05 0.91
CA THR A 15 76.38 22.40 -0.49
C THR A 15 77.42 21.49 -1.17
N SER A 16 77.47 21.22 -2.49
CA SER A 16 76.79 21.73 -3.68
C SER A 16 76.94 20.71 -4.83
N THR A 17 75.98 20.78 -5.75
CA THR A 17 75.85 20.26 -7.12
C THR A 17 77.11 20.03 -7.97
N GLN A 18 77.11 18.94 -8.77
CA GLN A 18 77.40 18.96 -10.22
C GLN A 18 76.60 17.90 -11.01
N SER A 19 75.74 18.39 -11.91
CA SER A 19 75.53 18.03 -13.33
C SER A 19 75.21 16.60 -13.80
N ILE A 20 73.89 16.38 -14.01
CA ILE A 20 73.20 15.92 -15.24
C ILE A 20 73.99 15.10 -16.27
N LEU A 21 73.53 13.86 -16.52
CA LEU A 21 73.32 13.29 -17.86
C LEU A 21 72.11 12.33 -17.82
N LEU A 22 71.18 12.55 -18.75
CA LEU A 22 69.87 11.94 -18.92
C LEU A 22 69.94 10.45 -19.29
N PHE A 23 69.00 9.63 -18.81
CA PHE A 23 68.24 8.70 -19.65
C PHE A 23 66.88 8.34 -19.01
N ASP A 24 65.86 8.41 -19.85
CA ASP A 24 64.42 8.24 -19.62
C ASP A 24 64.04 6.96 -18.87
N ASN A 25 63.21 7.12 -17.85
CA ASN A 25 62.53 6.02 -17.17
C ASN A 25 61.18 5.73 -17.85
N HIS A 26 61.23 5.27 -19.11
CA HIS A 26 60.07 4.83 -19.87
C HIS A 26 59.94 3.30 -19.86
N SER A 27 59.61 2.69 -18.72
CA SER A 27 59.22 1.26 -18.73
C SER A 27 58.34 0.75 -17.59
N THR A 28 57.97 1.56 -16.59
CA THR A 28 57.08 1.10 -15.49
C THR A 28 55.78 1.88 -15.33
N MET A 29 55.50 2.88 -16.18
CA MET A 29 54.25 3.66 -16.19
C MET A 29 53.41 3.50 -17.48
N ARG A 30 53.59 2.41 -18.25
CA ARG A 30 52.79 2.14 -19.46
C ARG A 30 51.84 0.95 -19.37
N SER A 31 51.83 0.19 -18.27
CA SER A 31 50.92 -0.96 -18.10
C SER A 31 49.66 -0.66 -17.29
N PHE A 32 49.48 0.57 -16.77
CA PHE A 32 48.26 0.96 -16.04
C PHE A 32 47.34 1.93 -16.79
N LEU A 33 47.72 2.37 -18.00
CA LEU A 33 46.93 3.34 -18.79
C LEU A 33 46.25 2.74 -20.03
N PHE A 34 46.36 1.43 -20.27
CA PHE A 34 45.63 0.75 -21.35
C PHE A 34 44.52 -0.21 -20.89
N LEU A 35 44.32 -0.40 -19.58
CA LEU A 35 43.15 -1.11 -19.04
C LEU A 35 41.99 -0.16 -18.67
N ALA A 36 42.24 1.13 -18.55
CA ALA A 36 41.24 2.13 -18.17
C ALA A 36 40.40 2.65 -19.37
N THR A 37 40.90 2.53 -20.60
CA THR A 37 40.22 2.99 -21.82
C THR A 37 39.51 1.90 -22.60
N ALA A 38 39.81 0.61 -22.36
CA ALA A 38 39.07 -0.51 -22.95
C ALA A 38 37.74 -0.81 -22.22
N CYS A 39 37.63 -0.50 -20.93
CA CYS A 39 36.38 -0.64 -20.18
C CYS A 39 35.38 0.51 -20.42
N LEU A 40 35.82 1.63 -21.02
CA LEU A 40 34.93 2.78 -21.28
C LEU A 40 34.27 2.73 -22.66
N MET A 41 34.79 1.94 -23.60
CA MET A 41 34.23 1.83 -24.96
C MET A 41 33.43 0.53 -25.21
N ALA A 42 33.51 -0.46 -24.31
CA ALA A 42 32.60 -1.62 -24.34
C ALA A 42 31.22 -1.33 -23.70
N ALA A 43 31.06 -0.18 -23.04
CA ALA A 43 29.80 0.26 -22.44
C ALA A 43 28.86 1.00 -23.41
N LEU A 44 29.29 1.28 -24.66
CA LEU A 44 28.50 2.00 -25.67
C LEU A 44 27.98 1.13 -26.83
N ALA A 45 28.13 -0.19 -26.77
CA ALA A 45 27.59 -1.10 -27.79
C ALA A 45 26.94 -2.37 -27.23
N ALA A 46 26.55 -2.36 -25.94
CA ALA A 46 25.47 -3.25 -25.54
C ALA A 46 24.20 -2.71 -26.20
N PRO A 47 23.44 -3.50 -26.98
CA PRO A 47 22.10 -3.07 -27.34
C PRO A 47 21.44 -2.72 -26.01
N ALA A 48 20.86 -1.53 -25.94
CA ALA A 48 19.94 -1.17 -24.88
C ALA A 48 18.91 -2.31 -24.87
N HIS A 49 19.14 -3.29 -24.00
CA HIS A 49 18.13 -4.28 -23.65
C HIS A 49 17.11 -3.39 -23.00
N GLY A 50 16.08 -3.04 -23.79
CA GLY A 50 15.02 -2.16 -23.35
C GLY A 50 14.66 -2.59 -21.96
N ALA A 51 14.71 -1.65 -21.01
CA ALA A 51 14.05 -1.84 -19.74
C ALA A 51 12.64 -2.30 -20.13
N THR A 52 12.36 -3.59 -19.95
CA THR A 52 11.06 -4.16 -20.28
C THR A 52 10.07 -3.27 -19.56
N GLU A 53 9.16 -2.64 -20.30
CA GLU A 53 8.02 -1.94 -19.72
C GLU A 53 7.57 -2.70 -18.48
N GLY A 54 7.57 -2.01 -17.33
CA GLY A 54 7.28 -2.65 -16.06
C GLY A 54 6.01 -3.47 -16.20
N ALA A 55 6.12 -4.81 -16.11
CA ALA A 55 4.99 -5.69 -16.33
C ALA A 55 3.79 -5.17 -15.54
N ALA A 56 2.61 -5.10 -16.17
CA ALA A 56 1.40 -4.63 -15.54
C ALA A 56 1.23 -5.29 -14.16
N ARG A 57 0.85 -4.51 -13.14
CA ARG A 57 0.68 -5.00 -11.78
C ARG A 57 -0.59 -4.43 -11.19
N PHE A 58 -1.21 -5.23 -10.32
CA PHE A 58 -2.28 -4.79 -9.45
C PHE A 58 -1.73 -4.68 -8.04
N ASN A 59 -1.90 -3.53 -7.40
CA ASN A 59 -1.79 -3.47 -5.95
C ASN A 59 -3.15 -3.85 -5.38
N LEU A 60 -3.18 -4.69 -4.34
CA LEU A 60 -4.39 -5.07 -3.64
C LEU A 60 -4.24 -4.80 -2.15
N PHE A 61 -5.34 -4.59 -1.45
CA PHE A 61 -5.36 -4.26 -0.04
C PHE A 61 -6.38 -5.11 0.72
N ALA A 62 -6.12 -5.37 1.99
CA ALA A 62 -7.08 -5.94 2.92
C ALA A 62 -6.89 -5.29 4.31
N SER A 63 -7.93 -4.61 4.80
CA SER A 63 -8.02 -4.22 6.21
C SER A 63 -8.61 -5.39 6.99
N LEU A 64 -7.91 -5.85 8.02
CA LEU A 64 -8.35 -6.93 8.89
C LEU A 64 -9.05 -6.37 10.11
N ASP A 65 -10.22 -6.93 10.41
CA ASP A 65 -11.02 -6.60 11.58
C ASP A 65 -11.57 -7.90 12.20
N SER A 66 -11.44 -8.02 13.52
CA SER A 66 -12.03 -9.11 14.29
C SER A 66 -13.56 -9.16 14.20
N ALA A 67 -14.23 -8.01 14.02
CA ALA A 67 -15.69 -7.94 13.84
C ALA A 67 -16.17 -8.59 12.54
N MET A 68 -15.26 -8.83 11.59
CA MET A 68 -15.59 -9.39 10.29
C MET A 68 -15.43 -10.92 10.25
N THR A 69 -14.99 -11.59 11.33
CA THR A 69 -14.82 -13.05 11.35
C THR A 69 -16.16 -13.78 11.36
N VAL A 70 -16.17 -14.97 10.77
CA VAL A 70 -17.36 -15.83 10.68
C VAL A 70 -16.96 -17.27 11.02
N PRO A 71 -17.42 -17.85 12.14
CA PRO A 71 -18.17 -17.22 13.23
C PRO A 71 -17.42 -16.04 13.86
N THR A 72 -18.16 -15.13 14.51
CA THR A 72 -17.57 -14.00 15.24
C THR A 72 -16.53 -14.50 16.24
N ALA A 73 -15.41 -13.77 16.34
CA ALA A 73 -14.32 -14.13 17.22
C ALA A 73 -14.82 -14.15 18.68
N VAL A 74 -14.28 -15.08 19.47
CA VAL A 74 -14.63 -15.24 20.88
C VAL A 74 -14.06 -14.08 21.71
N THR A 75 -12.97 -13.46 21.25
CA THR A 75 -12.35 -12.27 21.83
C THR A 75 -12.07 -11.23 20.74
N ASN A 76 -12.61 -10.02 20.90
CA ASN A 76 -12.58 -8.95 19.90
C ASN A 76 -11.43 -7.97 20.11
N GLU A 77 -10.20 -8.30 19.70
CA GLU A 77 -9.08 -7.35 19.81
C GLU A 77 -8.10 -7.36 18.61
N GLY A 78 -8.37 -8.14 17.56
CA GLY A 78 -7.48 -8.24 16.41
C GLY A 78 -7.76 -7.21 15.31
N ASN A 79 -6.74 -6.49 14.86
CA ASN A 79 -6.77 -5.65 13.65
C ASN A 79 -5.50 -5.83 12.81
N GLY A 80 -5.52 -5.39 11.56
CA GLY A 80 -4.32 -5.40 10.72
C GLY A 80 -4.56 -4.89 9.31
N GLY A 81 -3.50 -4.88 8.51
CA GLY A 81 -3.54 -4.48 7.12
C GLY A 81 -2.57 -5.32 6.29
N PHE A 82 -3.01 -5.78 5.12
CA PHE A 82 -2.15 -6.44 4.13
C PHE A 82 -2.15 -5.64 2.83
N LEU A 83 -0.96 -5.41 2.29
CA LEU A 83 -0.71 -4.95 0.94
C LEU A 83 -0.26 -6.14 0.10
N PHE A 84 -0.80 -6.24 -1.11
CA PHE A 84 -0.41 -7.25 -2.08
C PHE A 84 0.01 -6.60 -3.39
N THR A 85 0.89 -7.26 -4.12
CA THR A 85 1.19 -6.94 -5.52
C THR A 85 1.01 -8.20 -6.35
N TYR A 86 0.14 -8.14 -7.36
CA TYR A 86 -0.10 -9.23 -8.30
C TYR A 86 0.40 -8.87 -9.70
N THR A 87 1.24 -9.72 -10.29
CA THR A 87 1.77 -9.55 -11.66
C THR A 87 1.09 -10.54 -12.60
N PRO A 88 0.22 -10.14 -13.53
CA PRO A 88 -0.55 -11.06 -14.38
C PRO A 88 0.29 -11.93 -15.30
N SER A 89 1.40 -11.41 -15.84
CA SER A 89 2.26 -12.13 -16.78
C SER A 89 2.89 -13.38 -16.17
N SER A 90 3.24 -13.33 -14.89
CA SER A 90 3.80 -14.45 -14.12
C SER A 90 2.82 -15.10 -13.14
N ARG A 91 1.64 -14.49 -12.95
CA ARG A 91 0.67 -14.79 -11.87
C ARG A 91 1.27 -14.75 -10.46
N LEU A 92 2.37 -14.00 -10.29
CA LEU A 92 3.05 -13.89 -9.01
C LEU A 92 2.28 -12.93 -8.09
N LEU A 93 1.81 -13.44 -6.96
CA LEU A 93 1.26 -12.67 -5.84
C LEU A 93 2.35 -12.49 -4.77
N LYS A 94 2.66 -11.25 -4.42
CA LYS A 94 3.49 -10.89 -3.27
C LYS A 94 2.64 -10.24 -2.20
N TRP A 95 3.03 -10.38 -0.93
CA TRP A 95 2.35 -9.69 0.16
C TRP A 95 3.32 -9.13 1.19
N TRP A 96 2.83 -8.09 1.87
CA TRP A 96 3.36 -7.52 3.09
C TRP A 96 2.18 -7.22 4.02
N GLY A 97 2.22 -7.69 5.26
CA GLY A 97 1.12 -7.55 6.20
C GLY A 97 1.57 -7.26 7.61
N VAL A 98 0.80 -6.41 8.29
CA VAL A 98 0.95 -6.10 9.71
C VAL A 98 -0.35 -6.38 10.45
N TYR A 99 -0.24 -6.84 11.69
CA TYR A 99 -1.40 -7.13 12.52
C TYR A 99 -1.07 -7.00 13.99
N ALA A 100 -2.13 -6.90 14.77
CA ALA A 100 -2.15 -6.27 16.08
C ALA A 100 -3.28 -6.85 16.92
N GLY A 101 -3.06 -7.05 18.22
CA GLY A 101 -4.09 -7.47 19.18
C GLY A 101 -4.73 -8.83 18.90
N THR A 102 -4.11 -9.66 18.06
CA THR A 102 -4.62 -10.98 17.64
C THR A 102 -4.39 -12.10 18.67
N GLY A 103 -3.68 -11.80 19.76
CA GLY A 103 -2.95 -12.81 20.53
C GLY A 103 -1.85 -13.47 19.67
N THR A 104 -1.29 -14.60 20.14
CA THR A 104 -0.32 -15.38 19.37
C THR A 104 -0.97 -15.97 18.13
N VAL A 105 -0.58 -15.47 16.96
CA VAL A 105 -1.02 -16.02 15.67
C VAL A 105 -0.36 -17.38 15.45
N THR A 106 -1.19 -18.39 15.23
CA THR A 106 -0.77 -19.78 14.98
C THR A 106 -0.77 -20.14 13.50
N ALA A 107 -1.59 -19.45 12.69
CA ALA A 107 -1.65 -19.60 11.25
C ALA A 107 -2.31 -18.39 10.59
N GLY A 108 -2.16 -18.26 9.28
CA GLY A 108 -2.83 -17.24 8.50
C GLY A 108 -2.85 -17.61 7.03
N HIS A 109 -3.98 -17.35 6.40
CA HIS A 109 -4.27 -17.84 5.07
C HIS A 109 -4.98 -16.79 4.24
N ILE A 110 -4.82 -16.90 2.92
CA ILE A 110 -5.79 -16.38 1.97
C ILE A 110 -6.82 -17.49 1.73
N HIS A 111 -8.07 -17.19 1.98
CA HIS A 111 -9.21 -18.07 1.74
C HIS A 111 -10.01 -17.60 0.54
N GLY A 112 -10.73 -18.53 -0.08
CA GLY A 112 -11.68 -18.23 -1.14
C GLY A 112 -12.00 -19.44 -2.02
N PRO A 113 -12.76 -19.23 -3.10
CA PRO A 113 -13.57 -18.03 -3.36
C PRO A 113 -14.71 -17.94 -2.34
N ALA A 114 -14.84 -16.79 -1.67
CA ALA A 114 -15.90 -16.50 -0.73
C ALA A 114 -16.20 -15.01 -0.72
N SER A 115 -17.46 -14.72 -0.51
CA SER A 115 -17.91 -13.36 -0.40
C SER A 115 -17.71 -12.78 1.00
N VAL A 116 -17.89 -11.47 1.15
CA VAL A 116 -17.84 -10.82 2.47
C VAL A 116 -18.84 -11.48 3.41
N GLY A 117 -18.41 -11.81 4.63
CA GLY A 117 -19.24 -12.49 5.63
C GLY A 117 -19.46 -13.99 5.38
N ARG A 118 -18.75 -14.60 4.43
CA ARG A 118 -18.74 -16.06 4.20
C ARG A 118 -17.35 -16.65 4.37
N THR A 119 -17.34 -17.93 4.71
CA THR A 119 -16.13 -18.74 4.82
C THR A 119 -15.92 -19.60 3.58
N ALA A 120 -14.65 -19.88 3.27
CA ALA A 120 -14.26 -20.83 2.23
C ALA A 120 -12.97 -21.57 2.62
N GLY A 121 -12.55 -22.52 1.80
CA GLY A 121 -11.29 -23.25 1.96
C GLY A 121 -10.05 -22.35 1.81
N VAL A 122 -8.91 -22.89 2.22
CA VAL A 122 -7.59 -22.24 2.10
C VAL A 122 -7.12 -22.28 0.64
N GLN A 123 -6.63 -21.15 0.15
CA GLN A 123 -6.05 -21.01 -1.20
C GLN A 123 -4.55 -20.77 -1.15
N VAL A 124 -4.07 -19.95 -0.19
CA VAL A 124 -2.66 -19.64 0.00
C VAL A 124 -2.34 -19.66 1.49
N ASN A 125 -1.23 -20.31 1.86
CA ASN A 125 -0.67 -20.20 3.19
C ASN A 125 0.25 -18.97 3.27
N LEU A 126 -0.03 -18.07 4.20
CA LEU A 126 0.77 -16.86 4.42
C LEU A 126 2.01 -17.13 5.28
N ASN A 127 2.17 -18.35 5.80
CA ASN A 127 3.26 -18.80 6.67
C ASN A 127 3.54 -17.84 7.83
N VAL A 128 2.48 -17.29 8.42
CA VAL A 128 2.59 -16.43 9.61
C VAL A 128 2.82 -17.29 10.84
N VAL A 129 4.02 -17.18 11.43
CA VAL A 129 4.36 -17.78 12.72
C VAL A 129 4.88 -16.67 13.62
N GLY A 130 4.20 -16.41 14.74
CA GLY A 130 4.53 -15.31 15.66
C GLY A 130 3.95 -13.95 15.25
N ASN A 131 4.53 -12.87 15.78
CA ASN A 131 4.06 -11.51 15.53
C ASN A 131 4.74 -10.90 14.30
N THR A 132 3.92 -10.19 13.51
CA THR A 132 4.20 -9.22 12.44
C THR A 132 5.63 -8.69 12.27
N PRO A 133 6.11 -8.44 11.02
CA PRO A 133 5.37 -8.47 9.75
C PRO A 133 5.30 -9.85 9.07
N SER A 134 4.20 -10.09 8.35
CA SER A 134 4.10 -11.18 7.38
C SER A 134 4.60 -10.70 6.02
N SER A 135 5.48 -11.44 5.38
CA SER A 135 5.82 -11.19 3.98
C SER A 135 6.08 -12.49 3.25
N GLY A 136 5.84 -12.48 1.94
CA GLY A 136 6.02 -13.67 1.13
C GLY A 136 5.52 -13.49 -0.29
N ASN A 137 5.58 -14.57 -1.04
CA ASN A 137 5.06 -14.63 -2.40
C ASN A 137 4.64 -16.05 -2.76
N THR A 138 3.75 -16.16 -3.75
CA THR A 138 3.34 -17.42 -4.36
C THR A 138 2.94 -17.18 -5.81
N THR A 139 3.03 -18.23 -6.64
CA THR A 139 2.48 -18.20 -8.00
C THR A 139 1.07 -18.76 -7.99
N LEU A 140 0.10 -17.98 -8.44
CA LEU A 140 -1.30 -18.39 -8.50
C LEU A 140 -1.57 -19.23 -9.76
N THR A 141 -2.54 -20.14 -9.64
CA THR A 141 -3.18 -20.74 -10.82
C THR A 141 -4.00 -19.68 -11.57
N ALA A 142 -4.37 -19.95 -12.82
CA ALA A 142 -5.20 -19.03 -13.61
C ALA A 142 -6.56 -18.77 -12.96
N THR A 143 -7.21 -19.81 -12.42
CA THR A 143 -8.48 -19.67 -11.69
C THR A 143 -8.32 -18.83 -10.44
N GLN A 144 -7.27 -19.06 -9.65
CA GLN A 144 -7.02 -18.29 -8.43
C GLN A 144 -6.75 -16.81 -8.73
N ALA A 145 -6.01 -16.52 -9.79
CA ALA A 145 -5.79 -15.15 -10.26
C ALA A 145 -7.10 -14.45 -10.64
N ALA A 146 -7.99 -15.13 -11.37
CA ALA A 146 -9.28 -14.58 -11.75
C ALA A 146 -10.17 -14.29 -10.52
N ASP A 147 -10.22 -15.22 -9.57
CA ASP A 147 -11.01 -15.04 -8.34
C ASP A 147 -10.43 -13.97 -7.40
N LEU A 148 -9.09 -13.85 -7.32
CA LEU A 148 -8.42 -12.77 -6.58
C LEU A 148 -8.80 -11.40 -7.14
N LEU A 149 -8.69 -11.22 -8.46
CA LEU A 149 -9.03 -9.95 -9.13
C LEU A 149 -10.54 -9.66 -9.10
N ALA A 150 -11.37 -10.69 -8.96
CA ALA A 150 -12.80 -10.55 -8.71
C ALA A 150 -13.15 -10.21 -7.25
N GLY A 151 -12.16 -10.01 -6.37
CA GLY A 151 -12.37 -9.66 -4.96
C GLY A 151 -12.97 -10.77 -4.11
N LYS A 152 -12.89 -12.04 -4.56
CA LYS A 152 -13.49 -13.19 -3.85
C LYS A 152 -12.59 -13.77 -2.77
N TYR A 153 -11.41 -13.21 -2.56
CA TYR A 153 -10.45 -13.73 -1.59
C TYR A 153 -10.38 -12.86 -0.35
N TYR A 154 -10.13 -13.47 0.80
CA TYR A 154 -9.98 -12.76 2.07
C TYR A 154 -8.80 -13.31 2.85
N VAL A 155 -8.14 -12.45 3.61
CA VAL A 155 -7.16 -12.84 4.61
C VAL A 155 -7.89 -13.22 5.88
N ASN A 156 -7.48 -14.33 6.49
CA ASN A 156 -7.89 -14.75 7.81
C ASN A 156 -6.66 -15.09 8.63
N LEU A 157 -6.56 -14.56 9.85
CA LEU A 157 -5.53 -14.95 10.81
C LEU A 157 -6.16 -15.82 11.88
N HIS A 158 -5.41 -16.78 12.42
CA HIS A 158 -5.88 -17.74 13.41
C HIS A 158 -5.03 -17.66 14.67
N SER A 159 -5.65 -17.91 15.82
CA SER A 159 -4.96 -18.05 17.10
C SER A 159 -5.45 -19.29 17.83
N SER A 160 -4.78 -19.68 18.91
CA SER A 160 -5.25 -20.78 19.77
C SER A 160 -6.63 -20.52 20.36
N ALA A 161 -6.92 -19.26 20.73
CA ALA A 161 -8.22 -18.85 21.26
C ALA A 161 -9.30 -18.74 20.17
N ASN A 162 -8.91 -18.43 18.93
CA ASN A 162 -9.83 -18.31 17.80
C ASN A 162 -9.36 -19.17 16.60
N PRO A 163 -9.49 -20.51 16.65
CA PRO A 163 -9.01 -21.40 15.59
C PRO A 163 -9.72 -21.21 14.25
N SER A 164 -10.98 -20.76 14.27
CA SER A 164 -11.76 -20.46 13.05
C SER A 164 -11.42 -19.09 12.44
N GLY A 165 -10.71 -18.24 13.17
CA GLY A 165 -10.31 -16.90 12.73
C GLY A 165 -10.37 -15.86 13.84
N THR A 166 -9.27 -15.16 14.07
CA THR A 166 -9.18 -14.02 14.99
C THR A 166 -9.35 -12.67 14.30
N THR A 167 -9.08 -12.58 12.99
CA THR A 167 -9.35 -11.40 12.15
C THR A 167 -9.67 -11.79 10.72
N ARG A 168 -10.52 -11.01 10.04
CA ARG A 168 -10.86 -11.21 8.63
C ARG A 168 -10.78 -9.90 7.85
N GLY A 169 -10.25 -9.95 6.63
CA GLY A 169 -10.29 -8.81 5.71
C GLY A 169 -10.40 -9.23 4.25
N GLN A 170 -11.39 -8.70 3.52
CA GLN A 170 -11.55 -8.99 2.10
C GLN A 170 -10.43 -8.34 1.29
N ILE A 171 -9.79 -9.12 0.40
CA ILE A 171 -8.77 -8.64 -0.52
C ILE A 171 -9.48 -8.01 -1.72
N HIS A 172 -9.05 -6.80 -2.06
CA HIS A 172 -9.58 -6.05 -3.18
C HIS A 172 -8.47 -5.26 -3.85
N ILE A 173 -8.62 -4.96 -5.13
CA ILE A 173 -7.69 -4.09 -5.85
C ILE A 173 -7.64 -2.75 -5.11
N ALA A 174 -6.44 -2.31 -4.75
CA ALA A 174 -6.21 -1.02 -4.12
C ALA A 174 -6.53 0.05 -5.17
N GLY A 175 -7.56 0.86 -4.92
CA GLY A 175 -8.22 1.63 -5.99
C GLY A 175 -9.71 1.32 -6.12
N GLY A 176 -10.11 0.10 -5.75
CA GLY A 176 -11.50 -0.27 -5.58
C GLY A 176 -12.15 0.57 -4.49
N GLN A 177 -13.29 1.14 -4.79
CA GLN A 177 -14.02 2.05 -3.92
C GLN A 177 -14.95 1.29 -3.01
N SER A 178 -14.84 1.56 -1.71
CA SER A 178 -15.76 1.07 -0.71
C SER A 178 -16.61 2.20 -0.14
N PHE A 179 -17.92 2.05 -0.15
CA PHE A 179 -18.85 3.09 0.26
C PHE A 179 -20.14 2.49 0.83
N ARG A 180 -20.82 3.26 1.68
CA ARG A 180 -22.09 2.86 2.27
C ARG A 180 -23.23 3.17 1.31
N LEU A 181 -24.20 2.26 1.24
CA LEU A 181 -25.52 2.56 0.71
C LEU A 181 -26.42 2.94 1.89
N LEU A 182 -27.07 4.10 1.81
CA LEU A 182 -27.91 4.63 2.87
C LEU A 182 -29.26 5.03 2.30
N ALA A 183 -30.32 4.82 3.08
CA ALA A 183 -31.67 5.29 2.74
C ALA A 183 -31.72 6.83 2.66
N SER A 184 -30.92 7.51 3.48
CA SER A 184 -30.78 8.97 3.48
C SER A 184 -30.12 9.53 2.23
N ASN A 185 -29.42 8.69 1.45
CA ASN A 185 -28.77 9.11 0.22
C ASN A 185 -29.71 9.01 -1.00
N GLU A 186 -30.88 8.38 -0.86
CA GLU A 186 -31.88 8.38 -1.93
C GLU A 186 -32.33 9.80 -2.25
N VAL A 187 -32.79 10.01 -3.49
CA VAL A 187 -33.31 11.31 -3.92
C VAL A 187 -34.74 11.10 -4.42
N PRO A 188 -35.78 11.53 -3.69
CA PRO A 188 -35.74 12.06 -2.32
C PRO A 188 -35.34 11.00 -1.27
N PRO A 189 -34.83 11.41 -0.09
CA PRO A 189 -34.45 10.47 0.97
C PRO A 189 -35.60 9.58 1.43
N VAL A 190 -35.34 8.29 1.63
CA VAL A 190 -36.31 7.35 2.19
C VAL A 190 -36.29 7.46 3.72
N THR A 191 -37.38 7.94 4.31
CA THR A 191 -37.51 8.19 5.75
C THR A 191 -38.38 7.15 6.47
N THR A 192 -39.05 6.27 5.73
CA THR A 192 -39.97 5.27 6.29
C THR A 192 -39.29 3.94 6.58
N GLY A 193 -39.46 3.42 7.78
CA GLY A 193 -38.99 2.08 8.19
C GLY A 193 -37.70 2.10 9.01
N VAL A 194 -37.18 0.90 9.32
CA VAL A 194 -35.92 0.72 10.07
C VAL A 194 -34.74 1.24 9.26
N ALA A 195 -33.75 1.86 9.92
CA ALA A 195 -32.50 2.28 9.30
C ALA A 195 -31.81 1.09 8.61
N ARG A 196 -31.87 1.06 7.28
CA ARG A 196 -31.22 0.06 6.45
C ARG A 196 -29.88 0.62 5.97
N THR A 197 -28.83 -0.19 6.05
CA THR A 197 -27.51 0.19 5.56
C THR A 197 -26.92 -0.93 4.73
N GLY A 198 -26.39 -0.58 3.57
CA GLY A 198 -25.60 -1.45 2.73
C GLY A 198 -24.13 -1.03 2.73
N TYR A 199 -23.29 -1.93 2.28
CA TYR A 199 -21.90 -1.67 1.97
C TYR A 199 -21.64 -2.17 0.56
N ALA A 200 -21.09 -1.30 -0.29
CA ALA A 200 -20.63 -1.65 -1.62
C ALA A 200 -19.11 -1.55 -1.66
N GLN A 201 -18.54 -2.45 -2.42
CA GLN A 201 -17.20 -2.38 -2.95
C GLN A 201 -17.30 -2.50 -4.47
N ALA A 202 -16.63 -1.63 -5.20
CA ALA A 202 -16.61 -1.68 -6.66
C ALA A 202 -15.23 -1.32 -7.18
N ASP A 203 -14.79 -1.99 -8.24
CA ASP A 203 -13.54 -1.71 -8.93
C ASP A 203 -13.79 -1.63 -10.44
N LEU A 204 -13.08 -0.72 -11.11
CA LEU A 204 -13.09 -0.59 -12.56
C LEU A 204 -11.66 -0.74 -13.07
N SER A 205 -11.41 -1.83 -13.80
CA SER A 205 -10.14 -2.05 -14.48
C SER A 205 -9.97 -1.14 -15.70
N ALA A 206 -8.73 -0.96 -16.14
CA ALA A 206 -8.40 -0.20 -17.35
C ALA A 206 -9.03 -0.77 -18.63
N SER A 207 -9.36 -2.08 -18.66
CA SER A 207 -10.05 -2.71 -19.79
C SER A 207 -11.57 -2.52 -19.79
N GLY A 208 -12.13 -1.81 -18.79
CA GLY A 208 -13.57 -1.61 -18.65
C GLY A 208 -14.30 -2.74 -17.89
N SER A 209 -13.57 -3.73 -17.37
CA SER A 209 -14.13 -4.74 -16.47
C SER A 209 -14.47 -4.08 -15.14
N PHE A 210 -15.75 -4.03 -14.82
CA PHE A 210 -16.29 -3.55 -13.56
C PHE A 210 -16.62 -4.73 -12.66
N SER A 211 -16.04 -4.80 -11.47
CA SER A 211 -16.35 -5.82 -10.47
C SER A 211 -16.96 -5.17 -9.24
N TYR A 212 -17.87 -5.87 -8.57
CA TYR A 212 -18.52 -5.34 -7.38
C TYR A 212 -18.92 -6.42 -6.39
N THR A 213 -19.07 -5.99 -5.14
CA THR A 213 -19.73 -6.72 -4.06
C THR A 213 -20.61 -5.72 -3.31
N VAL A 214 -21.87 -6.06 -3.07
CA VAL A 214 -22.80 -5.29 -2.25
C VAL A 214 -23.36 -6.20 -1.17
N THR A 215 -23.20 -5.84 0.09
CA THR A 215 -23.75 -6.54 1.26
C THR A 215 -24.69 -5.62 2.03
N THR A 216 -25.68 -6.17 2.73
CA THR A 216 -26.55 -5.40 3.62
C THR A 216 -26.61 -6.02 5.01
N THR A 217 -26.73 -5.19 6.05
CA THR A 217 -26.62 -5.65 7.44
C THR A 217 -27.94 -6.19 8.00
N SER A 218 -29.10 -5.74 7.50
CA SER A 218 -30.42 -6.26 7.92
C SER A 218 -31.53 -5.84 6.94
N LEU A 219 -31.62 -6.50 5.78
CA LEU A 219 -32.77 -6.35 4.87
C LEU A 219 -33.85 -7.43 5.09
N LEU A 220 -33.46 -8.62 5.58
CA LEU A 220 -34.31 -9.82 5.58
C LEU A 220 -35.48 -9.79 6.57
N ALA A 221 -35.45 -8.92 7.58
CA ALA A 221 -36.55 -8.92 8.54
C ALA A 221 -37.85 -8.36 7.93
N GLN A 222 -37.81 -7.59 6.83
CA GLN A 222 -38.98 -6.81 6.39
C GLN A 222 -39.19 -6.65 4.86
N SER A 223 -38.21 -6.94 3.97
CA SER A 223 -38.45 -6.83 2.50
C SER A 223 -37.41 -7.57 1.66
N ALA A 224 -37.86 -8.33 0.64
CA ALA A 224 -36.96 -8.98 -0.33
C ALA A 224 -36.30 -7.96 -1.28
N VAL A 225 -35.07 -8.23 -1.71
CA VAL A 225 -34.38 -7.38 -2.70
C VAL A 225 -34.88 -7.72 -4.09
N THR A 226 -35.35 -6.72 -4.82
CA THR A 226 -35.97 -6.88 -6.15
C THR A 226 -35.07 -6.42 -7.28
N GLY A 227 -34.00 -5.68 -6.99
CA GLY A 227 -33.04 -5.24 -7.99
C GLY A 227 -31.83 -4.55 -7.38
N LEU A 228 -30.69 -4.65 -8.06
CA LEU A 228 -29.48 -3.89 -7.78
C LEU A 228 -28.95 -3.35 -9.10
N HIS A 229 -28.74 -2.04 -9.17
CA HIS A 229 -28.38 -1.36 -10.42
C HIS A 229 -27.25 -0.38 -10.21
N LEU A 230 -26.43 -0.22 -11.24
CA LEU A 230 -25.60 0.96 -11.43
C LEU A 230 -26.38 1.97 -12.25
N HIS A 231 -26.52 3.18 -11.71
CA HIS A 231 -27.16 4.32 -12.36
C HIS A 231 -26.13 5.37 -12.75
N GLY A 232 -26.44 6.17 -13.78
CA GLY A 232 -25.64 7.31 -14.19
C GLY A 232 -25.96 7.81 -15.61
N PRO A 233 -25.28 8.86 -16.08
CA PRO A 233 -24.46 9.76 -15.28
C PRO A 233 -25.32 10.67 -14.37
N ALA A 234 -24.94 10.83 -13.11
CA ALA A 234 -25.55 11.75 -12.16
C ALA A 234 -24.54 12.26 -11.12
N ASN A 235 -24.75 13.47 -10.61
CA ASN A 235 -24.08 13.92 -9.39
C ASN A 235 -24.77 13.31 -8.14
N THR A 236 -24.23 13.61 -6.96
CA THR A 236 -24.71 13.06 -5.68
C THR A 236 -26.15 13.44 -5.31
N SER A 237 -26.74 14.42 -6.01
CA SER A 237 -28.03 15.03 -5.67
C SER A 237 -29.09 14.86 -6.74
N ALA A 238 -28.81 14.12 -7.82
CA ALA A 238 -29.74 13.86 -8.91
C ALA A 238 -29.92 12.35 -9.13
N ASN A 239 -31.07 11.96 -9.67
CA ASN A 239 -31.30 10.60 -10.18
C ASN A 239 -30.95 10.52 -11.66
N ALA A 240 -30.59 9.32 -12.11
CA ALA A 240 -30.40 8.98 -13.51
C ALA A 240 -30.99 7.60 -13.82
N GLY A 241 -31.03 7.25 -15.11
CA GLY A 241 -31.43 5.92 -15.57
C GLY A 241 -30.44 4.82 -15.16
N VAL A 242 -30.87 3.58 -15.31
CA VAL A 242 -30.03 2.39 -15.13
C VAL A 242 -29.04 2.29 -16.30
N ILE A 243 -27.75 2.19 -16.00
CA ILE A 243 -26.69 1.99 -17.01
C ILE A 243 -26.14 0.57 -17.01
N GLN A 244 -26.26 -0.15 -15.89
CA GLN A 244 -25.93 -1.57 -15.81
C GLN A 244 -26.81 -2.24 -14.75
N SER A 245 -27.46 -3.35 -15.11
CA SER A 245 -28.10 -4.22 -14.13
C SER A 245 -27.04 -5.11 -13.48
N LEU A 246 -27.05 -5.17 -12.15
CA LEU A 246 -26.07 -5.88 -11.33
C LEU A 246 -26.71 -7.13 -10.67
N THR A 247 -27.82 -7.61 -11.19
CA THR A 247 -28.69 -8.54 -10.47
C THR A 247 -28.14 -9.97 -10.45
N VAL A 248 -27.57 -10.36 -9.30
CA VAL A 248 -27.65 -11.70 -8.68
C VAL A 248 -27.69 -11.47 -7.17
N TRP A 249 -28.88 -11.44 -6.56
CA TRP A 249 -29.00 -11.26 -5.11
C TRP A 249 -29.15 -12.61 -4.42
N SER A 250 -28.25 -12.89 -3.48
CA SER A 250 -28.32 -14.07 -2.61
C SER A 250 -29.01 -13.68 -1.30
N GLU A 251 -30.28 -14.04 -1.15
CA GLU A 251 -31.02 -13.79 0.10
C GLU A 251 -30.38 -14.53 1.29
N ALA A 252 -29.83 -15.73 1.07
CA ALA A 252 -29.11 -16.46 2.10
C ALA A 252 -27.94 -15.65 2.67
N SER A 253 -27.27 -14.84 1.83
CA SER A 253 -26.03 -14.11 2.16
C SER A 253 -26.21 -12.60 2.24
N ASN A 254 -27.42 -12.06 2.08
CA ASN A 254 -27.71 -10.62 2.04
C ASN A 254 -26.80 -9.81 1.12
N MET A 255 -26.51 -10.37 -0.05
CA MET A 255 -25.43 -9.84 -0.86
C MET A 255 -25.57 -10.16 -2.34
N SER A 256 -25.04 -9.25 -3.15
CA SER A 256 -24.77 -9.45 -4.57
C SER A 256 -23.29 -9.26 -4.87
N THR A 257 -22.73 -10.09 -5.74
CA THR A 257 -21.38 -9.92 -6.28
C THR A 257 -21.39 -10.29 -7.75
N GLY A 258 -20.56 -9.63 -8.54
CA GLY A 258 -20.51 -9.88 -9.96
C GLY A 258 -19.41 -9.08 -10.65
N SER A 259 -19.28 -9.34 -11.94
CA SER A 259 -18.48 -8.50 -12.82
C SER A 259 -19.17 -8.34 -14.17
N HIS A 260 -19.06 -7.16 -14.74
CA HIS A 260 -19.60 -6.79 -16.04
C HIS A 260 -18.52 -6.09 -16.86
N GLN A 261 -18.52 -6.32 -18.17
CA GLN A 261 -17.83 -5.42 -19.09
C GLN A 261 -18.72 -4.21 -19.34
N LEU A 262 -18.26 -3.03 -18.95
CA LEU A 262 -18.97 -1.79 -19.24
C LEU A 262 -18.61 -1.31 -20.64
N SER A 263 -19.56 -0.62 -21.30
CA SER A 263 -19.24 0.18 -22.47
C SER A 263 -18.23 1.27 -22.11
N ALA A 264 -17.44 1.74 -23.07
CA ALA A 264 -16.46 2.81 -22.84
C ALA A 264 -17.08 4.06 -22.21
N SER A 265 -18.30 4.44 -22.63
CA SER A 265 -19.04 5.57 -22.06
C SER A 265 -19.41 5.34 -20.59
N ASN A 266 -19.92 4.15 -20.25
CA ASN A 266 -20.30 3.84 -18.87
C ASN A 266 -19.09 3.72 -17.96
N ALA A 267 -17.99 3.12 -18.44
CA ALA A 267 -16.71 3.08 -17.73
C ALA A 267 -16.19 4.51 -17.45
N ALA A 268 -16.30 5.43 -18.41
CA ALA A 268 -15.93 6.82 -18.21
C ALA A 268 -16.79 7.50 -17.14
N HIS A 269 -18.11 7.25 -17.10
CA HIS A 269 -18.98 7.78 -16.04
C HIS A 269 -18.60 7.25 -14.65
N VAL A 270 -18.22 5.98 -14.55
CA VAL A 270 -17.71 5.39 -13.30
C VAL A 270 -16.40 6.06 -12.88
N ALA A 271 -15.44 6.19 -13.81
CA ALA A 271 -14.15 6.81 -13.54
C ALA A 271 -14.27 8.29 -13.12
N ASP A 272 -15.23 9.01 -13.72
CA ASP A 272 -15.55 10.41 -13.40
C ASP A 272 -16.32 10.57 -12.08
N GLY A 273 -16.69 9.48 -11.41
CA GLY A 273 -17.49 9.53 -10.19
C GLY A 273 -18.93 9.99 -10.39
N LYS A 274 -19.47 9.79 -11.60
CA LYS A 274 -20.83 10.20 -12.00
C LYS A 274 -21.83 9.06 -11.90
N THR A 275 -21.57 8.04 -11.07
CA THR A 275 -22.44 6.87 -10.97
C THR A 275 -22.79 6.55 -9.53
N TYR A 276 -23.84 5.77 -9.34
CA TYR A 276 -24.25 5.32 -8.02
C TYR A 276 -24.90 3.95 -8.09
N PHE A 277 -24.75 3.20 -6.99
CA PHE A 277 -25.51 1.98 -6.77
C PHE A 277 -26.87 2.35 -6.21
N ASN A 278 -27.92 1.72 -6.73
CA ASN A 278 -29.25 1.77 -6.16
C ASN A 278 -29.77 0.34 -5.95
N LEU A 279 -30.25 0.05 -4.75
CA LEU A 279 -30.83 -1.23 -4.37
C LEU A 279 -32.33 -1.05 -4.15
N HIS A 280 -33.14 -1.89 -4.79
CA HIS A 280 -34.59 -1.88 -4.71
C HIS A 280 -35.08 -3.04 -3.84
N THR A 281 -36.19 -2.82 -3.13
CA THR A 281 -36.86 -3.88 -2.36
C THR A 281 -38.33 -3.95 -2.70
N SER A 282 -39.00 -5.03 -2.31
CA SER A 282 -40.46 -5.17 -2.48
C SER A 282 -41.27 -4.07 -1.76
N ALA A 283 -40.73 -3.48 -0.69
CA ALA A 283 -41.39 -2.38 0.04
C ALA A 283 -41.04 -0.98 -0.50
N VAL A 284 -39.91 -0.83 -1.18
CA VAL A 284 -39.44 0.46 -1.73
C VAL A 284 -38.91 0.23 -3.13
N THR A 285 -39.80 0.36 -4.12
CA THR A 285 -39.53 0.04 -5.52
C THR A 285 -38.80 1.17 -6.25
N SER A 286 -38.90 2.41 -5.77
CA SER A 286 -38.18 3.57 -6.33
C SER A 286 -36.68 3.58 -6.05
N GLY A 287 -36.22 2.76 -5.09
CA GLY A 287 -34.86 2.75 -4.58
C GLY A 287 -34.87 2.81 -3.05
N ALA A 288 -34.37 1.75 -2.41
CA ALA A 288 -34.35 1.60 -0.96
C ALA A 288 -33.04 2.08 -0.34
N LEU A 289 -31.92 1.95 -1.07
CA LEU A 289 -30.59 2.33 -0.62
C LEU A 289 -29.75 2.83 -1.79
N ARG A 290 -29.17 4.02 -1.62
CA ARG A 290 -28.27 4.64 -2.59
C ARG A 290 -26.86 4.83 -2.04
N GLY A 291 -25.87 4.55 -2.87
CA GLY A 291 -24.46 4.86 -2.60
C GLY A 291 -23.78 5.41 -3.85
N ASN A 292 -23.30 6.65 -3.79
CA ASN A 292 -22.58 7.26 -4.91
C ASN A 292 -21.17 6.66 -5.02
N LEU A 293 -20.82 6.22 -6.22
CA LEU A 293 -19.49 5.77 -6.59
C LEU A 293 -18.74 6.99 -7.13
N LEU A 294 -17.94 7.62 -6.27
CA LEU A 294 -17.24 8.87 -6.57
C LEU A 294 -15.96 8.60 -7.38
N ALA A 295 -15.22 9.63 -7.77
CA ALA A 295 -13.89 9.42 -8.34
C ALA A 295 -12.90 9.32 -7.18
N THR A 296 -12.01 8.32 -7.19
CA THR A 296 -10.94 8.19 -6.19
C THR A 296 -9.60 7.83 -6.80
N VAL A 297 -8.52 8.42 -6.27
CA VAL A 297 -7.14 7.97 -6.51
C VAL A 297 -6.60 7.39 -5.22
N THR A 298 -6.09 6.17 -5.27
CA THR A 298 -5.59 5.46 -4.08
C THR A 298 -4.08 5.50 -4.04
N PHE A 299 -3.52 5.77 -2.87
CA PHE A 299 -2.10 5.74 -2.59
C PHE A 299 -1.85 4.75 -1.46
N VAL A 300 -0.72 4.05 -1.51
CA VAL A 300 -0.33 3.08 -0.48
C VAL A 300 1.11 3.32 -0.03
N ALA A 301 1.40 2.97 1.22
CA ALA A 301 2.71 3.07 1.82
C ALA A 301 3.00 1.85 2.69
N GLN A 302 4.23 1.35 2.63
CA GLN A 302 4.80 0.49 3.66
C GLN A 302 5.63 1.38 4.59
N LEU A 303 5.41 1.25 5.90
CA LEU A 303 6.10 2.05 6.90
C LEU A 303 7.13 1.21 7.66
N SER A 304 8.29 1.82 7.92
CA SER A 304 9.39 1.19 8.63
C SER A 304 10.33 2.19 9.31
N PRO A 305 10.95 1.86 10.46
CA PRO A 305 12.01 2.66 11.08
C PRO A 305 13.20 2.89 10.16
N GLU A 306 13.56 1.92 9.32
CA GLU A 306 14.67 2.09 8.36
C GLU A 306 14.39 3.09 7.23
N PHE A 307 13.16 3.58 7.10
CA PHE A 307 12.81 4.62 6.12
C PHE A 307 12.94 6.03 6.70
N GLU A 308 13.24 6.20 7.98
CA GLU A 308 13.50 7.50 8.59
C GLU A 308 14.76 8.17 8.01
N THR A 309 14.75 9.50 7.93
CA THR A 309 15.93 10.28 7.51
C THR A 309 17.07 10.17 8.51
N THR A 310 16.73 10.08 9.79
CA THR A 310 17.65 9.87 10.90
C THR A 310 17.26 8.59 11.62
N ALA A 311 18.22 7.70 11.83
CA ALA A 311 17.97 6.41 12.49
C ALA A 311 17.33 6.64 13.88
N PRO A 312 16.11 6.14 14.12
CA PRO A 312 15.43 6.33 15.39
C PRO A 312 16.06 5.53 16.53
N THR A 313 15.94 6.06 17.74
CA THR A 313 16.47 5.43 18.97
C THR A 313 15.38 4.68 19.71
N GLY A 314 15.75 3.55 20.35
CA GLY A 314 14.83 2.78 21.18
C GLY A 314 13.70 2.08 20.42
N VAL A 315 13.83 1.95 19.09
CA VAL A 315 12.86 1.22 18.26
C VAL A 315 13.44 -0.08 17.72
N THR A 316 12.57 -1.06 17.54
CA THR A 316 12.93 -2.40 17.07
C THR A 316 12.66 -2.53 15.57
N ALA A 317 13.38 -3.44 14.91
CA ALA A 317 13.08 -3.85 13.53
C ALA A 317 11.72 -4.57 13.37
N SER A 318 10.94 -4.74 14.45
CA SER A 318 9.59 -5.29 14.39
C SER A 318 8.50 -4.21 14.26
N MET A 319 8.82 -2.94 14.52
CA MET A 319 7.90 -1.83 14.33
C MET A 319 7.64 -1.64 12.83
N ARG A 320 6.40 -1.84 12.38
CA ARG A 320 6.03 -1.74 10.95
C ARG A 320 4.63 -1.15 10.79
N GLY A 321 4.35 -0.65 9.59
CA GLY A 321 3.01 -0.19 9.25
C GLY A 321 2.65 -0.34 7.79
N VAL A 322 1.36 -0.23 7.51
CA VAL A 322 0.80 -0.11 6.17
C VAL A 322 -0.18 1.05 6.16
N GLY A 323 0.06 2.02 5.29
CA GLY A 323 -0.77 3.20 5.09
C GLY A 323 -1.51 3.16 3.75
N MET A 324 -2.71 3.73 3.73
CA MET A 324 -3.50 3.96 2.53
C MET A 324 -4.13 5.35 2.56
N VAL A 325 -4.12 6.04 1.41
CA VAL A 325 -4.85 7.31 1.21
C VAL A 325 -5.79 7.15 0.03
N ASN A 326 -7.08 7.37 0.20
CA ASN A 326 -8.03 7.51 -0.89
C ASN A 326 -8.34 9.00 -1.08
N LEU A 327 -7.83 9.61 -2.15
CA LEU A 327 -8.12 10.98 -2.55
C LEU A 327 -9.40 11.03 -3.37
N TYR A 328 -10.34 11.91 -3.01
CA TYR A 328 -11.54 12.26 -3.76
C TYR A 328 -11.27 13.58 -4.50
N PRO A 329 -10.86 13.57 -5.79
CA PRO A 329 -10.29 14.75 -6.44
C PRO A 329 -11.26 15.93 -6.52
N THR A 330 -12.56 15.66 -6.73
CA THR A 330 -13.60 16.69 -6.84
C THR A 330 -13.81 17.47 -5.53
N SER A 331 -13.80 16.78 -4.39
CA SER A 331 -14.00 17.41 -3.08
C SER A 331 -12.69 17.77 -2.37
N LYS A 332 -11.54 17.34 -2.92
CA LYS A 332 -10.20 17.46 -2.32
C LYS A 332 -10.07 16.77 -0.96
N MET A 333 -11.04 15.93 -0.59
CA MET A 333 -10.99 15.15 0.63
C MET A 333 -10.10 13.93 0.45
N VAL A 334 -9.42 13.53 1.51
CA VAL A 334 -8.73 12.26 1.63
C VAL A 334 -9.33 11.45 2.76
N ARG A 335 -9.50 10.14 2.54
CA ARG A 335 -9.66 9.15 3.61
C ARG A 335 -8.32 8.47 3.82
N ILE A 336 -7.79 8.50 5.04
CA ILE A 336 -6.48 7.95 5.39
C ILE A 336 -6.69 6.77 6.33
N THR A 337 -6.12 5.62 6.00
CA THR A 337 -6.09 4.42 6.86
C THR A 337 -4.64 4.07 7.18
N LEU A 338 -4.35 3.77 8.44
CA LEU A 338 -3.03 3.35 8.90
C LEU A 338 -3.18 2.16 9.83
N HIS A 339 -2.51 1.05 9.51
CA HIS A 339 -2.34 -0.09 10.40
C HIS A 339 -0.88 -0.22 10.81
N THR A 340 -0.64 -0.55 12.07
CA THR A 340 0.71 -0.75 12.61
C THR A 340 0.77 -2.02 13.47
N THR A 341 1.96 -2.36 13.94
CA THR A 341 2.18 -3.46 14.88
C THR A 341 1.82 -3.03 16.31
N SER A 342 0.75 -3.58 16.91
CA SER A 342 0.18 -3.02 18.16
C SER A 342 1.09 -3.06 19.38
N GLY A 343 1.99 -4.05 19.48
CA GLY A 343 2.80 -4.23 20.68
C GLY A 343 3.84 -3.12 20.93
N THR A 344 3.94 -2.13 20.04
CA THR A 344 5.02 -1.13 20.07
C THR A 344 4.54 0.31 19.99
N MET A 345 3.23 0.57 19.80
CA MET A 345 2.62 1.89 19.97
C MET A 345 2.01 2.08 21.38
N THR A 346 1.69 0.98 22.06
CA THR A 346 1.25 1.02 23.46
C THR A 346 2.48 1.05 24.36
N GLY A 347 3.05 2.24 24.58
CA GLY A 347 4.16 2.40 25.53
C GLY A 347 5.06 3.62 25.33
N GLN A 348 5.03 4.30 24.18
CA GLN A 348 5.77 5.55 24.03
C GLN A 348 4.86 6.72 24.41
N THR A 349 5.37 7.62 25.24
CA THR A 349 4.63 8.81 25.66
C THR A 349 4.59 9.83 24.51
N GLY A 350 3.40 10.37 24.23
CA GLY A 350 3.21 11.45 23.26
C GLY A 350 3.24 11.02 21.79
N GLU A 351 2.80 9.80 21.48
CA GLU A 351 2.75 9.30 20.10
C GLU A 351 1.74 10.05 19.23
N ASN A 352 2.18 10.47 18.04
CA ASN A 352 1.29 11.01 17.02
C ASN A 352 1.71 10.48 15.65
N CYS A 353 0.73 10.28 14.77
CA CYS A 353 0.98 9.90 13.38
C CYS A 353 0.32 10.92 12.44
N HIS A 354 0.99 11.24 11.35
CA HIS A 354 0.57 12.24 10.39
C HIS A 354 0.86 11.78 8.96
N LEU A 355 0.19 12.43 8.00
CA LEU A 355 0.64 12.51 6.62
C LEU A 355 1.42 13.82 6.44
N HIS A 356 2.65 13.73 5.97
CA HIS A 356 3.56 14.84 5.73
C HIS A 356 3.78 15.09 4.24
N GLU A 357 4.19 16.31 3.93
CA GLU A 357 4.73 16.70 2.63
C GLU A 357 6.24 16.46 2.59
N GLY A 358 6.76 15.97 1.48
CA GLY A 358 8.20 15.77 1.26
C GLY A 358 8.47 14.56 0.37
N ALA A 359 9.39 14.73 -0.59
CA ALA A 359 9.93 13.61 -1.37
C ALA A 359 10.67 12.62 -0.47
N ALA A 360 10.89 11.41 -0.97
CA ALA A 360 11.64 10.38 -0.24
C ALA A 360 12.99 10.93 0.25
N GLY A 361 13.30 10.72 1.54
CA GLY A 361 14.51 11.20 2.18
C GLY A 361 14.50 12.69 2.59
N THR A 362 13.43 13.44 2.29
CA THR A 362 13.28 14.85 2.69
C THR A 362 12.14 15.00 3.69
N ASP A 363 12.36 15.78 4.74
CA ASP A 363 11.33 16.08 5.74
C ASP A 363 10.50 17.31 5.33
N GLY A 364 9.25 17.38 5.79
CA GLY A 364 8.43 18.56 5.54
C GLY A 364 7.19 18.66 6.44
N SER A 365 6.33 19.62 6.11
CA SER A 365 5.18 20.02 6.93
C SER A 365 4.12 18.92 7.04
N VAL A 366 3.34 18.98 8.12
CA VAL A 366 2.16 18.13 8.30
C VAL A 366 1.07 18.58 7.32
N ALA A 367 0.57 17.66 6.51
CA ALA A 367 -0.58 17.87 5.65
C ALA A 367 -1.89 17.40 6.29
N ALA A 368 -1.85 16.30 7.06
CA ALA A 368 -3.02 15.79 7.76
C ALA A 368 -2.63 15.06 9.05
N VAL A 369 -3.47 15.20 10.08
CA VAL A 369 -3.31 14.47 11.35
C VAL A 369 -4.03 13.13 11.26
N ILE A 370 -3.34 12.03 11.60
CA ILE A 370 -3.91 10.67 11.64
C ILE A 370 -4.34 10.31 13.06
N CYS A 371 -3.49 10.57 14.05
CA CYS A 371 -3.83 10.43 15.45
C CYS A 371 -2.94 11.33 16.32
N THR A 372 -3.50 11.75 17.46
CA THR A 372 -2.81 12.50 18.52
C THR A 372 -2.95 11.71 19.80
N GLY A 373 -1.85 11.41 20.49
CA GLY A 373 -1.87 10.45 21.60
C GLY A 373 -2.37 9.08 21.16
N CYS A 374 -1.79 8.56 20.07
CA CYS A 374 -2.24 7.35 19.39
C CYS A 374 -2.41 6.18 20.36
N ASN A 375 -3.62 5.61 20.41
CA ASN A 375 -3.94 4.40 21.18
C ASN A 375 -4.57 3.36 20.24
N GLY A 376 -4.10 2.12 20.32
CA GLY A 376 -4.46 1.05 19.37
C GLY A 376 -3.44 0.93 18.24
N ALA A 377 -3.83 0.29 17.14
CA ALA A 377 -2.93 -0.05 16.02
C ALA A 377 -3.58 0.08 14.63
N SER A 378 -4.75 0.69 14.59
CA SER A 378 -5.56 0.84 13.39
C SER A 378 -6.27 2.17 13.47
N PHE A 379 -6.01 3.04 12.52
CA PHE A 379 -6.59 4.38 12.45
C PHE A 379 -7.26 4.58 11.10
N THR A 380 -8.40 5.25 11.10
CA THR A 380 -9.03 5.74 9.86
C THR A 380 -9.60 7.13 10.09
N VAL A 381 -9.11 8.10 9.33
CA VAL A 381 -9.50 9.52 9.44
C VAL A 381 -9.84 10.10 8.09
N THR A 382 -10.43 11.29 8.08
CA THR A 382 -10.63 12.09 6.87
C THR A 382 -10.01 13.48 7.05
N ALA A 383 -9.44 14.02 5.98
CA ALA A 383 -8.91 15.38 5.93
C ALA A 383 -9.19 16.01 4.56
N SER A 384 -8.95 17.31 4.42
CA SER A 384 -8.97 18.01 3.14
C SER A 384 -7.56 18.45 2.79
N LEU A 385 -7.16 18.29 1.53
CA LEU A 385 -5.87 18.74 1.02
C LEU A 385 -6.01 20.00 0.16
N THR A 386 -4.97 20.82 0.14
CA THR A 386 -4.83 21.92 -0.83
C THR A 386 -4.45 21.39 -2.22
N ASP A 387 -4.62 22.20 -3.26
CA ASP A 387 -4.21 21.81 -4.63
C ASP A 387 -2.71 21.52 -4.74
N SER A 388 -1.89 22.28 -4.00
CA SER A 388 -0.45 22.03 -3.90
C SER A 388 -0.16 20.67 -3.25
N GLN A 389 -0.84 20.34 -2.14
CA GLN A 389 -0.68 19.04 -1.48
C GLN A 389 -1.17 17.88 -2.35
N ILE A 390 -2.27 18.06 -3.10
CA ILE A 390 -2.74 17.05 -4.06
C ILE A 390 -1.70 16.80 -5.15
N THR A 391 -1.07 17.87 -5.65
CA THR A 391 0.01 17.75 -6.65
C THR A 391 1.18 16.95 -6.07
N LYS A 392 1.61 17.26 -4.84
CA LYS A 392 2.65 16.50 -4.15
C LYS A 392 2.25 15.04 -3.92
N LEU A 393 1.02 14.76 -3.50
CA LEU A 393 0.53 13.39 -3.32
C LEU A 393 0.60 12.60 -4.63
N ASN A 394 0.09 13.19 -5.73
CA ASN A 394 0.14 12.60 -7.07
C ASN A 394 1.57 12.31 -7.55
N ASN A 395 2.52 13.18 -7.20
CA ASN A 395 3.94 13.02 -7.53
C ASN A 395 4.67 12.00 -6.63
N GLY A 396 4.01 11.46 -5.61
CA GLY A 396 4.65 10.60 -4.61
C GLY A 396 5.56 11.38 -3.66
N GLU A 397 5.31 12.66 -3.46
CA GLU A 397 6.05 13.59 -2.58
C GLU A 397 5.31 13.80 -1.24
N MET A 398 4.60 12.78 -0.76
CA MET A 398 4.00 12.77 0.57
C MET A 398 4.29 11.45 1.27
N TYR A 399 4.35 11.46 2.61
CA TYR A 399 4.71 10.29 3.39
C TYR A 399 3.95 10.21 4.71
N PHE A 400 3.69 8.99 5.15
CA PHE A 400 3.26 8.72 6.51
C PHE A 400 4.46 8.81 7.43
N ASN A 401 4.27 9.42 8.60
CA ASN A 401 5.25 9.43 9.67
C ASN A 401 4.57 9.27 11.03
N CYS A 402 5.17 8.49 11.91
CA CYS A 402 4.78 8.41 13.32
C CYS A 402 5.96 8.85 14.18
N HIS A 403 5.69 9.70 15.16
CA HIS A 403 6.69 10.24 16.07
C HIS A 403 6.25 10.08 17.53
N ASN A 404 7.22 10.18 18.43
CA ASN A 404 7.01 10.14 19.87
C ASN A 404 7.99 11.09 20.56
N SER A 405 7.90 11.21 21.89
CA SER A 405 8.75 12.11 22.66
C SER A 405 10.26 11.83 22.52
N ALA A 406 10.68 10.57 22.32
CA ALA A 406 12.07 10.19 22.12
C ALA A 406 12.57 10.40 20.68
N ASN A 407 11.64 10.43 19.72
CA ASN A 407 11.93 10.49 18.29
C ASN A 407 11.01 11.54 17.64
N ALA A 408 11.24 12.82 17.95
CA ALA A 408 10.41 13.93 17.48
C ALA A 408 10.40 14.09 15.95
N GLY A 409 11.49 13.68 15.28
CA GLY A 409 11.57 13.66 13.81
C GLY A 409 10.79 12.52 13.15
N GLY A 410 10.44 11.48 13.92
CA GLY A 410 9.86 10.25 13.39
C GLY A 410 10.59 9.01 13.89
N PHE A 411 9.85 7.93 14.10
CA PHE A 411 10.38 6.59 14.35
C PHE A 411 9.89 5.54 13.35
N MET A 412 8.98 5.92 12.46
CA MET A 412 8.47 5.06 11.42
C MET A 412 7.92 5.90 10.27
N ARG A 413 8.56 5.77 9.09
CA ARG A 413 8.22 6.52 7.88
C ARG A 413 7.79 5.58 6.76
N GLY A 414 6.94 6.07 5.85
CA GLY A 414 6.61 5.37 4.61
C GLY A 414 6.09 6.30 3.52
N GLN A 415 6.75 6.34 2.36
CA GLN A 415 6.34 7.19 1.25
C GLN A 415 5.03 6.68 0.62
N ALA A 416 4.08 7.60 0.37
CA ALA A 416 2.80 7.30 -0.26
C ALA A 416 2.94 7.42 -1.78
N TYR A 417 2.71 6.32 -2.49
CA TYR A 417 2.73 6.29 -3.95
C TYR A 417 1.37 5.96 -4.53
N PRO A 418 0.98 6.54 -5.69
CA PRO A 418 -0.26 6.19 -6.35
C PRO A 418 -0.24 4.72 -6.72
N VAL A 419 -1.34 4.03 -6.45
CA VAL A 419 -1.59 2.71 -7.01
C VAL A 419 -1.78 2.89 -8.50
N GLN A 420 -0.81 2.44 -9.28
CA GLN A 420 -0.99 2.33 -10.73
C GLN A 420 -2.01 1.22 -11.00
N SER A 421 -3.20 1.60 -11.44
CA SER A 421 -4.26 0.69 -11.86
C SER A 421 -3.99 0.16 -13.26
N ALA A 422 -3.02 -0.75 -13.43
CA ALA A 422 -2.69 -1.35 -14.74
C ALA A 422 -2.62 -0.34 -15.92
N GLN A 423 -2.29 0.92 -15.63
CA GLN A 423 -2.03 1.95 -16.62
C GLN A 423 -0.56 1.74 -17.01
N GLY A 424 -0.32 1.23 -18.22
CA GLY A 424 1.02 1.25 -18.79
C GLY A 424 1.55 2.68 -18.75
N SER A 425 2.51 2.96 -17.87
CA SER A 425 3.06 4.30 -17.68
C SER A 425 4.48 4.35 -18.23
N THR A 426 4.64 5.23 -19.22
CA THR A 426 5.84 5.48 -20.03
C THR A 426 6.87 6.40 -19.35
N SER A 427 6.80 6.65 -18.04
CA SER A 427 7.79 7.48 -17.34
C SER A 427 8.78 6.64 -16.52
N GLY A 428 9.97 6.41 -17.07
CA GLY A 428 11.04 5.58 -16.52
C GLY A 428 11.70 6.02 -15.20
N ALA A 429 11.25 7.11 -14.56
CA ALA A 429 11.84 7.59 -13.30
C ALA A 429 11.08 7.15 -12.03
N ALA A 430 9.74 6.99 -12.10
CA ALA A 430 8.92 6.62 -10.94
C ALA A 430 8.95 5.11 -10.60
N ASN A 431 9.38 4.28 -11.57
CA ASN A 431 9.35 2.82 -11.46
C ASN A 431 10.42 2.22 -10.55
N VAL A 432 11.45 2.97 -10.13
CA VAL A 432 12.47 2.47 -9.22
C VAL A 432 12.00 2.55 -7.75
N ALA A 433 11.19 3.56 -7.40
CA ALA A 433 10.80 3.81 -6.01
C ALA A 433 9.67 2.90 -5.50
N ALA A 434 8.69 2.57 -6.35
CA ALA A 434 7.65 1.56 -6.02
C ALA A 434 8.20 0.12 -5.98
N ASN A 435 9.39 -0.11 -6.57
CA ASN A 435 10.11 -1.39 -6.56
C ASN A 435 11.20 -1.51 -5.48
N ALA A 436 11.58 -0.39 -4.86
CA ALA A 436 12.62 -0.36 -3.84
C ALA A 436 12.36 -1.26 -2.61
N PRO A 437 11.12 -1.47 -2.09
CA PRO A 437 10.99 -2.21 -0.82
C PRO A 437 11.36 -3.70 -0.92
N PHE A 438 11.39 -4.29 -2.13
CA PHE A 438 11.82 -5.70 -2.31
C PHE A 438 13.27 -5.85 -2.79
N ALA A 439 13.86 -4.86 -3.48
CA ALA A 439 15.24 -4.93 -3.96
C ALA A 439 16.27 -4.69 -2.83
N VAL A 440 15.90 -3.89 -1.81
CA VAL A 440 16.77 -3.60 -0.66
C VAL A 440 17.01 -4.83 0.22
N PHE A 441 16.09 -5.80 0.23
CA PHE A 441 16.25 -7.05 0.99
C PHE A 441 17.40 -7.95 0.49
N LEU A 442 17.72 -7.92 -0.81
CA LEU A 442 18.82 -8.71 -1.37
C LEU A 442 20.18 -8.01 -1.23
N ALA A 443 20.22 -6.68 -1.35
CA ALA A 443 21.46 -5.90 -1.27
C ALA A 443 22.01 -5.80 0.16
N VAL A 444 21.14 -5.69 1.17
CA VAL A 444 21.57 -5.60 2.58
C VAL A 444 22.07 -6.97 3.10
N ALA A 445 21.47 -8.08 2.65
CA ALA A 445 21.94 -9.42 2.98
C ALA A 445 23.33 -9.72 2.40
N ALA A 446 23.62 -9.28 1.16
CA ALA A 446 24.93 -9.46 0.54
C ALA A 446 26.04 -8.64 1.22
N THR A 447 25.72 -7.45 1.73
CA THR A 447 26.70 -6.56 2.40
C THR A 447 27.02 -7.00 3.84
N LEU A 448 26.10 -7.75 4.48
CA LEU A 448 26.33 -8.33 5.81
C LEU A 448 27.09 -9.67 5.76
N LEU A 449 27.00 -10.43 4.66
CA LEU A 449 27.81 -11.64 4.47
C LEU A 449 29.26 -11.34 4.07
N SER A 450 29.54 -10.22 3.40
CA SER A 450 30.92 -9.85 3.01
C SER A 450 31.74 -9.19 4.13
N ARG A 451 31.16 -8.99 5.32
CA ARG A 451 31.86 -8.47 6.52
C ARG A 451 32.14 -9.56 7.57
N ARG A 452 31.89 -10.83 7.26
CA ARG A 452 32.17 -11.99 8.13
C ARG A 452 32.94 -13.12 7.43
N VAL A 453 33.76 -12.79 6.42
CA VAL A 453 34.80 -13.68 5.90
C VAL A 453 36.14 -13.00 6.06
#